data_AF-A0A661RQH4-F1
#
_entry.id   AF-A0A661RQH4-F1
#
_cell.length_a   1.000
_cell.length_b   1.000
_cell.length_c   1.000
_cell.angle_alpha   90.00
_cell.angle_beta   90.00
_cell.angle_gamma   90.00
#
_symmetry.space_group_name_H-M   'P 1'
#
loop_
_entity.id
_entity.type
_entity.pdbx_description
1 polymer ?
#
loop_
_entity_poly.entity_id
_entity_poly.type
_entity_poly.pdbx_seq_one_letter_code
_entity_poly.pdbx_strand_id
1 'polypeptide(L)'
;MAFIALTSIFDIIGPGEVIPRRLLGLVTMVVFLTVGSWHVVDRHREDLAFYAPRHTVQLIGLRTWLESGWNEIPAWRIDLGGDQEQPLTVQWAGSPDALAEYLVSNGWHAPPALNLKAFLGTLSPKTPIGDLPLFPHLHDGRFEEVLLVREEGNKRWVFRLWPTDVQLTETGEPLWVGTVETQIPHRIVDFITLAKDKGDYIEPLKSLAQTLRRGNWVGEMRQRIEKRPGRGKRGYLQWNGQVLLGTT
;
A
#
# COMPACT_ATOMS: atom_id res chain seq x y z
N MET A 1 -19.62 -29.61 19.31
CA MET A 1 -21.02 -29.39 19.74
C MET A 1 -21.94 -28.85 18.62
N ALA A 2 -21.55 -28.90 17.33
CA ALA A 2 -22.38 -28.44 16.21
C ALA A 2 -23.21 -29.55 15.52
N PHE A 3 -23.07 -30.81 15.96
CA PHE A 3 -23.70 -31.95 15.28
C PHE A 3 -25.12 -32.28 15.77
N ILE A 4 -25.58 -31.68 16.86
CA ILE A 4 -26.90 -32.00 17.45
C ILE A 4 -27.99 -31.02 16.96
N ALA A 5 -27.64 -29.86 16.42
CA ALA A 5 -28.63 -28.88 15.96
C ALA A 5 -29.29 -29.26 14.61
N LEU A 6 -28.68 -30.14 13.81
CA LEU A 6 -29.23 -30.51 12.50
C LEU A 6 -30.31 -31.60 12.58
N THR A 7 -30.38 -32.37 13.66
CA THR A 7 -31.37 -33.46 13.79
C THR A 7 -32.72 -32.96 14.31
N SER A 8 -32.80 -31.81 15.00
CA SER A 8 -34.06 -31.31 15.56
C SER A 8 -35.00 -30.62 14.54
N ILE A 9 -34.55 -30.34 13.32
CA ILE A 9 -35.41 -29.80 12.26
C ILE A 9 -36.20 -30.92 11.56
N PHE A 10 -35.75 -32.17 11.66
CA PHE A 10 -36.37 -33.29 10.94
C PHE A 10 -37.65 -33.82 11.61
N ASP A 11 -37.82 -33.62 12.92
CA ASP A 11 -38.96 -34.18 13.68
C ASP A 11 -40.24 -33.31 13.66
N ILE A 12 -40.23 -32.15 12.98
CA ILE A 12 -41.38 -31.21 12.99
C ILE A 12 -42.17 -31.24 11.66
N ILE A 13 -41.68 -31.92 10.62
CA ILE A 13 -42.30 -31.88 9.28
C ILE A 13 -42.94 -33.23 8.96
N GLY A 14 -44.27 -33.25 8.90
CA GLY A 14 -45.05 -34.46 8.56
C GLY A 14 -44.69 -35.02 7.18
N PRO A 15 -44.95 -36.32 6.92
CA PRO A 15 -44.55 -37.01 5.70
C PRO A 15 -45.37 -36.48 4.50
N GLY A 16 -44.88 -35.44 3.84
CA GLY A 16 -45.52 -34.88 2.64
C GLY A 16 -45.08 -33.47 2.22
N GLU A 17 -44.38 -32.70 3.04
CA GLU A 17 -43.96 -31.35 2.65
C GLU A 17 -42.64 -31.36 1.88
N VAL A 18 -42.72 -31.04 0.58
CA VAL A 18 -41.55 -30.74 -0.26
C VAL A 18 -40.88 -29.47 0.26
N ILE A 19 -39.72 -29.61 0.89
CA ILE A 19 -38.90 -28.48 1.35
C ILE A 19 -38.65 -27.56 0.15
N PRO A 20 -39.09 -26.29 0.18
CA PRO A 20 -38.87 -25.38 -0.92
C PRO A 20 -37.37 -25.15 -1.09
N ARG A 21 -36.83 -25.35 -2.30
CA ARG A 21 -35.40 -25.21 -2.63
C ARG A 21 -34.77 -23.91 -2.13
N ARG A 22 -35.57 -22.84 -2.03
CA ARG A 22 -35.17 -21.53 -1.50
C ARG A 22 -34.84 -21.56 0.00
N LEU A 23 -35.60 -22.32 0.80
CA LEU A 23 -35.36 -22.48 2.23
C LEU A 23 -34.08 -23.28 2.48
N LEU A 24 -33.88 -24.36 1.72
CA LEU A 24 -32.65 -25.14 1.77
C LEU A 24 -31.43 -24.27 1.45
N GLY A 25 -31.48 -23.48 0.37
CA GLY A 25 -30.40 -22.56 0.00
C GLY A 25 -30.10 -21.50 1.07
N LEU A 26 -31.14 -20.95 1.72
CA LEU A 26 -30.97 -19.98 2.79
C LEU A 26 -30.32 -20.60 4.04
N VAL A 27 -30.78 -21.80 4.44
CA VAL A 27 -30.18 -22.53 5.56
C VAL A 27 -28.71 -22.87 5.26
N THR A 28 -28.41 -23.34 4.06
CA THR A 28 -27.03 -23.60 3.64
C THR A 28 -26.18 -22.33 3.70
N MET A 29 -26.67 -21.19 3.19
CA MET A 29 -25.96 -19.91 3.27
C MET A 29 -25.69 -19.48 4.72
N VAL A 30 -26.68 -19.60 5.60
CA VAL A 30 -26.53 -19.28 7.03
C VAL A 30 -25.52 -20.19 7.71
N VAL A 31 -25.53 -21.48 7.41
CA VAL A 31 -24.54 -22.44 7.95
C VAL A 31 -23.13 -22.10 7.47
N PHE A 32 -22.95 -21.80 6.18
CA PHE A 32 -21.64 -21.39 5.66
C PHE A 32 -21.14 -20.09 6.30
N LEU A 33 -22.01 -19.09 6.46
CA LEU A 33 -21.64 -17.83 7.09
C LEU A 33 -21.28 -18.02 8.55
N THR A 34 -22.03 -18.82 9.31
CA THR A 34 -21.80 -19.02 10.75
C THR A 34 -20.58 -19.88 11.03
N VAL A 35 -20.48 -21.06 10.40
CA VAL A 35 -19.33 -21.98 10.57
C VAL A 35 -18.06 -21.37 9.98
N GLY A 36 -18.16 -20.72 8.81
CA GLY A 36 -17.05 -20.01 8.19
C GLY A 36 -16.54 -18.87 9.06
N SER A 37 -17.44 -18.02 9.59
CA SER A 37 -17.05 -16.94 10.51
C SER A 37 -16.42 -17.48 11.78
N TRP A 38 -16.97 -18.53 12.39
CA TRP A 38 -16.40 -19.16 13.58
C TRP A 38 -14.98 -19.67 13.31
N HIS A 39 -14.79 -20.42 12.22
CA HIS A 39 -13.49 -20.99 11.87
C HIS A 39 -12.44 -19.90 11.60
N VAL A 40 -12.83 -18.82 10.91
CA VAL A 40 -11.95 -17.68 10.65
C VAL A 40 -11.56 -17.00 11.96
N VAL A 41 -12.50 -16.75 12.88
CA VAL A 41 -12.23 -16.05 14.15
C VAL A 41 -11.38 -16.90 15.10
N ASP A 42 -11.67 -18.20 15.22
CA ASP A 42 -11.01 -19.11 16.15
C ASP A 42 -9.52 -19.29 15.81
N ARG A 43 -9.19 -19.41 14.51
CA ARG A 43 -7.81 -19.62 14.06
C ARG A 43 -7.09 -18.38 13.56
N HIS A 44 -7.75 -17.23 13.55
CA HIS A 44 -7.20 -16.00 12.98
C HIS A 44 -5.79 -15.69 13.49
N ARG A 45 -5.57 -15.79 14.81
CA ARG A 45 -4.29 -15.40 15.43
C ARG A 45 -3.16 -16.41 15.16
N GLU A 46 -3.47 -17.70 15.17
CA GLU A 46 -2.49 -18.75 14.92
C GLU A 46 -2.05 -18.77 13.45
N ASP A 47 -3.01 -18.62 12.52
CA ASP A 47 -2.73 -18.51 11.09
C ASP A 47 -1.87 -17.27 10.81
N LEU A 48 -2.23 -16.10 11.38
CA LEU A 48 -1.43 -14.88 11.23
C LEU A 48 -0.01 -15.03 11.77
N ALA A 49 0.18 -15.70 12.92
CA ALA A 49 1.51 -15.92 13.49
C ALA A 49 2.35 -16.90 12.67
N PHE A 50 1.73 -17.93 12.09
CA PHE A 50 2.42 -18.92 11.26
C PHE A 50 2.85 -18.34 9.90
N TYR A 51 2.03 -17.48 9.31
CA TYR A 51 2.31 -16.82 8.02
C TYR A 51 3.00 -15.46 8.15
N ALA A 52 3.34 -15.02 9.36
CA ALA A 52 4.08 -13.77 9.57
C ALA A 52 5.47 -13.86 8.90
N PRO A 53 5.83 -12.91 8.00
CA PRO A 53 7.15 -12.86 7.43
C PRO A 53 8.22 -12.75 8.52
N ARG A 54 9.33 -13.50 8.38
CA ARG A 54 10.46 -13.44 9.31
C ARG A 54 11.45 -12.38 8.82
N HIS A 55 11.41 -11.24 9.48
CA HIS A 55 12.29 -10.11 9.22
C HIS A 55 13.57 -10.23 10.04
N THR A 56 14.73 -10.33 9.37
CA THR A 56 16.03 -10.29 10.04
C THR A 56 16.55 -8.86 9.98
N VAL A 57 16.65 -8.21 11.14
CA VAL A 57 17.17 -6.83 11.21
C VAL A 57 18.64 -6.81 10.83
N GLN A 58 19.00 -5.93 9.90
CA GLN A 58 20.38 -5.65 9.49
C GLN A 58 20.79 -4.29 10.04
N LEU A 59 22.02 -4.20 10.54
CA LEU A 59 22.57 -2.94 11.04
C LEU A 59 23.50 -2.33 10.00
N ILE A 60 23.33 -1.04 9.75
CA ILE A 60 24.22 -0.26 8.88
C ILE A 60 24.55 1.08 9.55
N GLY A 61 25.77 1.58 9.35
CA GLY A 61 26.11 2.95 9.77
C GLY A 61 25.60 3.97 8.75
N LEU A 62 25.22 5.16 9.20
CA LEU A 62 24.71 6.25 8.34
C LEU A 62 25.67 6.55 7.19
N ARG A 63 26.97 6.66 7.50
CA ARG A 63 28.00 6.91 6.49
C ARG A 63 28.10 5.78 5.46
N THR A 64 28.11 4.54 5.92
CA THR A 64 28.16 3.35 5.05
C THR A 64 26.94 3.28 4.14
N TRP A 65 25.76 3.60 4.67
CA TRP A 65 24.53 3.70 3.88
C TRP A 65 24.64 4.76 2.78
N LEU A 66 25.06 5.99 3.13
CA LEU A 66 25.22 7.08 2.15
C LEU A 66 26.25 6.78 1.07
N GLU A 67 27.36 6.10 1.40
CA GLU A 67 28.44 5.80 0.46
C GLU A 67 28.10 4.66 -0.50
N SER A 68 27.60 3.52 0.01
CA SER A 68 27.35 2.32 -0.82
C SER A 68 26.10 1.53 -0.45
N GLY A 69 25.73 1.48 0.83
CA GLY A 69 24.66 0.61 1.32
C GLY A 69 23.27 0.95 0.78
N TRP A 70 23.04 2.20 0.39
CA TRP A 70 21.79 2.62 -0.26
C TRP A 70 21.46 1.78 -1.50
N ASN A 71 22.48 1.24 -2.20
CA ASN A 71 22.29 0.43 -3.41
C ASN A 71 21.88 -1.02 -3.11
N GLU A 72 22.06 -1.49 -1.87
CA GLU A 72 21.66 -2.85 -1.46
C GLU A 72 20.17 -2.94 -1.09
N ILE A 73 19.58 -1.80 -0.72
CA ILE A 73 18.15 -1.68 -0.45
C ILE A 73 17.34 -1.91 -1.75
N PRO A 74 16.20 -2.61 -1.70
CA PRO A 74 15.40 -2.93 -2.89
C PRO A 74 15.06 -1.71 -3.75
N ALA A 75 15.19 -1.88 -5.07
CA ALA A 75 14.85 -0.86 -6.06
C ALA A 75 13.35 -0.79 -6.36
N TRP A 76 12.59 -1.83 -6.01
CA TRP A 76 11.19 -2.01 -6.37
C TRP A 76 10.37 -2.40 -5.14
N ARG A 77 9.14 -1.90 -5.08
CA ARG A 77 8.15 -2.36 -4.12
C ARG A 77 7.78 -3.79 -4.46
N ILE A 78 7.87 -4.66 -3.46
CA ILE A 78 7.42 -6.04 -3.49
C ILE A 78 6.02 -6.11 -2.90
N ASP A 79 5.05 -6.64 -3.65
CA ASP A 79 3.69 -6.86 -3.16
C ASP A 79 3.56 -8.19 -2.35
N LEU A 80 2.35 -8.50 -1.88
CA LEU A 80 2.09 -9.74 -1.14
C LEU A 80 2.34 -11.02 -1.95
N GLY A 81 2.28 -10.93 -3.29
CA GLY A 81 2.59 -12.05 -4.18
C GLY A 81 4.08 -12.19 -4.47
N GLY A 82 4.93 -11.30 -3.94
CA GLY A 82 6.35 -11.24 -4.25
C GLY A 82 6.67 -10.54 -5.57
N ASP A 83 5.68 -9.95 -6.23
CA ASP A 83 5.85 -9.29 -7.51
C ASP A 83 6.43 -7.87 -7.32
N GLN A 84 7.34 -7.50 -8.22
CA GLN A 84 7.89 -6.14 -8.30
C GLN A 84 6.90 -5.19 -8.99
N GLU A 85 6.59 -4.09 -8.32
CA GLU A 85 5.53 -3.17 -8.73
C GLU A 85 6.07 -1.75 -9.03
N GLN A 86 5.95 -0.81 -8.10
CA GLN A 86 6.46 0.56 -8.27
C GLN A 86 7.95 0.65 -7.89
N PRO A 87 8.75 1.50 -8.55
CA PRO A 87 10.11 1.78 -8.11
C PRO A 87 10.11 2.53 -6.77
N LEU A 88 11.06 2.16 -5.91
CA LEU A 88 11.33 2.84 -4.66
C LEU A 88 12.34 3.96 -4.94
N THR A 89 11.83 5.17 -5.08
CA THR A 89 12.59 6.35 -5.50
C THR A 89 13.10 7.20 -4.35
N VAL A 90 12.73 6.88 -3.11
CA VAL A 90 13.12 7.62 -1.91
C VAL A 90 13.70 6.65 -0.89
N GLN A 91 14.81 7.03 -0.26
CA GLN A 91 15.31 6.41 0.96
C GLN A 91 15.52 7.50 2.01
N TRP A 92 15.13 7.21 3.23
CA TRP A 92 15.11 8.19 4.30
C TRP A 92 15.69 7.64 5.59
N ALA A 93 16.55 8.44 6.22
CA ALA A 93 17.15 8.21 7.51
C ALA A 93 16.64 9.28 8.49
N GLY A 94 16.01 8.86 9.59
CA GLY A 94 15.43 9.76 10.59
C GLY A 94 13.92 9.60 10.73
N SER A 95 13.31 10.51 11.50
CA SER A 95 11.89 10.43 11.85
C SER A 95 10.97 10.56 10.62
N PRO A 96 10.07 9.58 10.38
CA PRO A 96 9.06 9.67 9.33
C PRO A 96 8.01 10.74 9.65
N ASP A 97 7.71 10.96 10.94
CA ASP A 97 6.74 11.94 11.40
C ASP A 97 7.23 13.37 11.13
N ALA A 98 8.50 13.65 11.46
CA ALA A 98 9.11 14.94 11.14
C ALA A 98 9.08 15.21 9.63
N LEU A 99 9.36 14.19 8.81
CA LEU A 99 9.26 14.29 7.35
C LEU A 99 7.83 14.58 6.92
N ALA A 100 6.85 13.87 7.48
CA ALA A 100 5.45 14.07 7.16
C ALA A 100 4.98 15.50 7.52
N GLU A 101 5.29 15.98 8.72
CA GLU A 101 4.98 17.35 9.17
C GLU A 101 5.62 18.41 8.26
N TYR A 102 6.90 18.22 7.92
CA TYR A 102 7.59 19.13 7.01
C TYR A 102 6.94 19.16 5.63
N LEU A 103 6.60 18.00 5.06
CA LEU A 103 5.89 17.92 3.78
C LEU A 103 4.50 18.57 3.86
N VAL A 104 3.76 18.36 4.94
CA VAL A 104 2.45 18.99 5.16
C VAL A 104 2.55 20.51 5.18
N SER A 105 3.57 21.06 5.85
CA SER A 105 3.84 22.51 5.84
C SER A 105 4.21 23.06 4.45
N ASN A 106 4.57 22.19 3.51
CA ASN A 106 4.93 22.49 2.13
C ASN A 106 3.86 22.07 1.11
N GLY A 107 2.60 22.03 1.53
CA GLY A 107 1.45 21.84 0.64
C GLY A 107 1.05 20.39 0.38
N TRP A 108 1.67 19.43 1.07
CA TRP A 108 1.14 18.07 1.12
C TRP A 108 0.03 17.96 2.17
N HIS A 109 -0.81 16.95 2.08
CA HIS A 109 -1.84 16.66 3.08
C HIS A 109 -2.18 15.17 3.11
N ALA A 110 -2.87 14.75 4.18
CA ALA A 110 -3.40 13.39 4.24
C ALA A 110 -4.46 13.17 3.15
N PRO A 111 -4.53 11.97 2.54
CA PRO A 111 -5.60 11.63 1.60
C PRO A 111 -6.96 11.59 2.30
N PRO A 112 -8.07 11.68 1.53
CA PRO A 112 -9.39 11.44 2.09
C PRO A 112 -9.49 10.01 2.66
N ALA A 113 -10.17 9.89 3.81
CA ALA A 113 -10.38 8.60 4.45
C ALA A 113 -11.12 7.64 3.51
N LEU A 114 -10.65 6.39 3.46
CA LEU A 114 -11.35 5.31 2.75
C LEU A 114 -12.65 4.98 3.50
N ASN A 115 -13.76 5.45 2.96
CA ASN A 115 -15.09 5.19 3.49
C ASN A 115 -16.08 4.91 2.34
N LEU A 116 -17.29 4.48 2.71
CA LEU A 116 -18.34 4.16 1.74
C LEU A 116 -18.66 5.34 0.81
N LYS A 117 -18.59 6.59 1.31
CA LYS A 117 -18.83 7.78 0.49
C LYS A 117 -17.75 7.93 -0.59
N ALA A 118 -16.48 7.78 -0.25
CA ALA A 118 -15.37 7.81 -1.21
C ALA A 118 -15.50 6.68 -2.24
N PHE A 119 -15.90 5.49 -1.80
CA PHE A 119 -16.13 4.36 -2.70
C PHE A 119 -17.30 4.62 -3.67
N LEU A 120 -18.44 5.11 -3.19
CA LEU A 120 -19.57 5.49 -4.04
C LEU A 120 -19.23 6.65 -4.98
N GLY A 121 -18.34 7.56 -4.56
CA GLY A 121 -17.78 8.62 -5.40
C GLY A 121 -17.08 8.08 -6.65
N THR A 122 -16.55 6.85 -6.63
CA THR A 122 -15.95 6.23 -7.83
C THR A 122 -16.97 5.91 -8.91
N LEU A 123 -18.27 5.80 -8.57
CA LEU A 123 -19.37 5.51 -9.50
C LEU A 123 -19.81 6.73 -10.32
N SER A 124 -19.01 7.80 -10.34
CA SER A 124 -19.22 8.98 -11.16
C SER A 124 -18.01 9.22 -12.07
N PRO A 125 -18.21 9.44 -13.39
CA PRO A 125 -17.13 9.77 -14.33
C PRO A 125 -16.48 11.13 -14.10
N LYS A 126 -17.15 12.00 -13.34
CA LYS A 126 -16.76 13.40 -13.14
C LYS A 126 -16.07 13.64 -11.79
N THR A 127 -15.82 12.58 -11.03
CA THR A 127 -15.20 12.69 -9.71
C THR A 127 -13.78 13.24 -9.85
N PRO A 128 -13.46 14.37 -9.21
CA PRO A 128 -12.13 14.97 -9.29
C PRO A 128 -11.10 14.07 -8.61
N ILE A 129 -9.83 14.19 -9.01
CA ILE A 129 -8.74 13.34 -8.51
C ILE A 129 -8.56 13.39 -6.98
N GLY A 130 -8.85 14.53 -6.36
CA GLY A 130 -8.80 14.73 -4.91
C GLY A 130 -9.81 13.89 -4.14
N ASP A 131 -10.99 13.67 -4.72
CA ASP A 131 -12.08 12.92 -4.10
C ASP A 131 -11.99 11.40 -4.36
N LEU A 132 -11.12 10.99 -5.27
CA LEU A 132 -10.95 9.58 -5.57
C LEU A 132 -10.24 8.86 -4.40
N PRO A 133 -10.73 7.69 -3.99
CA PRO A 133 -10.11 6.93 -2.91
C PRO A 133 -8.66 6.59 -3.24
N LEU A 134 -7.83 6.54 -2.21
CA LEU A 134 -6.44 6.13 -2.29
C LEU A 134 -6.27 4.81 -1.55
N PHE A 135 -6.01 3.74 -2.27
CA PHE A 135 -5.86 2.42 -1.67
C PHE A 135 -4.50 2.27 -0.97
N PRO A 136 -4.44 1.57 0.18
CA PRO A 136 -3.19 1.29 0.85
C PRO A 136 -2.35 0.32 0.02
N HIS A 137 -1.03 0.45 0.08
CA HIS A 137 -0.08 -0.44 -0.58
C HIS A 137 0.81 -1.11 0.47
N LEU A 138 0.99 -2.42 0.30
CA LEU A 138 1.94 -3.17 1.08
C LEU A 138 3.29 -3.18 0.40
N HIS A 139 4.36 -3.09 1.20
CA HIS A 139 5.71 -3.39 0.77
C HIS A 139 6.27 -4.48 1.66
N ASP A 140 6.56 -5.66 1.07
CA ASP A 140 7.17 -6.77 1.80
C ASP A 140 6.37 -7.14 3.08
N GLY A 141 5.05 -7.14 2.96
CA GLY A 141 4.12 -7.41 4.07
C GLY A 141 3.87 -6.25 5.04
N ARG A 142 4.50 -5.09 4.86
CA ARG A 142 4.35 -3.90 5.73
C ARG A 142 3.46 -2.84 5.09
N PHE A 143 2.58 -2.22 5.87
CA PHE A 143 1.80 -1.06 5.45
C PHE A 143 2.67 0.20 5.37
N GLU A 144 2.21 1.18 4.60
CA GLU A 144 2.87 2.49 4.60
C GLU A 144 2.67 3.19 5.96
N GLU A 145 3.75 3.76 6.49
CA GLU A 145 3.74 4.58 7.70
C GLU A 145 3.35 6.03 7.38
N VAL A 146 3.84 6.52 6.23
CA VAL A 146 3.51 7.86 5.73
C VAL A 146 2.77 7.73 4.41
N LEU A 147 1.60 8.37 4.34
CA LEU A 147 0.79 8.47 3.14
C LEU A 147 0.33 9.91 2.97
N LEU A 148 0.94 10.62 2.04
CA LEU A 148 0.63 12.02 1.76
C LEU A 148 0.32 12.23 0.30
N VAL A 149 -0.53 13.19 0.02
CA VAL A 149 -0.89 13.60 -1.33
C VAL A 149 -0.69 15.09 -1.52
N ARG A 150 -0.47 15.49 -2.77
CA ARG A 150 -0.48 16.88 -3.20
C ARG A 150 -1.18 17.01 -4.53
N GLU A 151 -2.23 17.81 -4.59
CA GLU A 151 -3.00 18.03 -5.81
C GLU A 151 -2.29 19.00 -6.76
N GLU A 152 -2.30 18.67 -8.05
CA GLU A 152 -1.63 19.43 -9.12
C GLU A 152 -2.57 19.48 -10.34
N GLY A 153 -3.58 20.35 -10.30
CA GLY A 153 -4.60 20.43 -11.35
C GLY A 153 -5.46 19.16 -11.40
N ASN A 154 -5.47 18.46 -12.54
CA ASN A 154 -6.22 17.19 -12.71
C ASN A 154 -5.37 15.93 -12.45
N LYS A 155 -4.21 16.09 -11.82
CA LYS A 155 -3.38 14.99 -11.30
C LYS A 155 -3.14 15.22 -9.81
N ARG A 156 -2.74 14.17 -9.10
CA ARG A 156 -2.20 14.29 -7.75
C ARG A 156 -0.88 13.55 -7.67
N TRP A 157 0.04 14.05 -6.87
CA TRP A 157 1.20 13.28 -6.45
C TRP A 157 0.89 12.56 -5.15
N VAL A 158 1.42 11.36 -5.03
CA VAL A 158 1.25 10.50 -3.86
C VAL A 158 2.62 10.12 -3.37
N PHE A 159 2.92 10.47 -2.13
CA PHE A 159 4.11 10.06 -1.42
C PHE A 159 3.75 8.94 -0.44
N ARG A 160 4.51 7.85 -0.51
CA ARG A 160 4.37 6.70 0.37
C ARG A 160 5.71 6.34 0.96
N LEU A 161 5.73 5.96 2.23
CA LEU A 161 6.94 5.58 2.96
C LEU A 161 6.68 4.32 3.78
N TRP A 162 7.61 3.36 3.72
CA TRP A 162 7.55 2.09 4.44
C TRP A 162 8.84 1.89 5.27
N PRO A 163 8.75 1.26 6.45
CA PRO A 163 9.93 0.86 7.20
C PRO A 163 10.64 -0.31 6.52
N THR A 164 11.97 -0.35 6.61
CA THR A 164 12.79 -1.49 6.18
C THR A 164 13.26 -2.34 7.37
N ASP A 165 13.86 -3.49 7.05
CA ASP A 165 14.59 -4.31 8.02
C ASP A 165 16.01 -3.81 8.29
N VAL A 166 16.41 -2.69 7.71
CA VAL A 166 17.74 -2.09 7.92
C VAL A 166 17.62 -0.99 8.95
N GLN A 167 18.41 -1.06 10.02
CA GLN A 167 18.46 -0.03 11.07
C GLN A 167 19.82 0.67 11.08
N LEU A 168 19.76 1.96 11.43
CA LEU A 168 20.96 2.75 11.65
C LEU A 168 21.60 2.37 12.98
N THR A 169 22.91 2.14 12.96
CA THR A 169 23.67 1.75 14.16
C THR A 169 23.73 2.89 15.19
N GLU A 170 23.69 4.14 14.71
CA GLU A 170 23.85 5.35 15.51
C GLU A 170 22.58 5.71 16.28
N THR A 171 21.40 5.51 15.70
CA THR A 171 20.11 5.90 16.29
C THR A 171 19.24 4.71 16.70
N GLY A 172 19.47 3.52 16.14
CA GLY A 172 18.58 2.37 16.28
C GLY A 172 17.27 2.51 15.50
N GLU A 173 17.10 3.58 14.72
CA GLU A 173 15.91 3.80 13.90
C GLU A 173 16.01 3.01 12.60
N PRO A 174 14.87 2.53 12.04
CA PRO A 174 14.86 1.92 10.73
C PRO A 174 15.20 2.96 9.65
N LEU A 175 15.90 2.51 8.62
CA LEU A 175 15.87 3.17 7.33
C LEU A 175 14.50 2.98 6.71
N TRP A 176 14.05 4.00 6.00
CA TRP A 176 12.76 4.02 5.33
C TRP A 176 12.96 4.01 3.82
N VAL A 177 12.04 3.36 3.11
CA VAL A 177 11.97 3.37 1.64
C VAL A 177 10.64 3.90 1.20
N GLY A 178 10.61 4.63 0.11
CA GLY A 178 9.41 5.28 -0.35
C GLY A 178 9.33 5.41 -1.86
N THR A 179 8.14 5.74 -2.32
CA THR A 179 7.88 6.08 -3.71
C THR A 179 7.12 7.39 -3.76
N VAL A 180 7.35 8.15 -4.82
CA VAL A 180 6.52 9.31 -5.13
C VAL A 180 6.03 9.18 -6.56
N GLU A 181 4.72 9.03 -6.72
CA GLU A 181 4.08 8.68 -7.98
C GLU A 181 3.09 9.76 -8.41
N THR A 182 2.88 9.87 -9.72
CA THR A 182 1.81 10.71 -10.27
C THR A 182 0.57 9.87 -10.53
N GLN A 183 -0.55 10.24 -9.91
CA GLN A 183 -1.85 9.63 -10.17
C GLN A 183 -2.75 10.55 -10.99
N ILE A 184 -3.50 9.94 -11.91
CA ILE A 184 -4.52 10.61 -12.73
C ILE A 184 -5.86 9.88 -12.64
N PRO A 185 -6.99 10.58 -12.83
CA PRO A 185 -8.28 9.92 -13.00
C PRO A 185 -8.24 8.99 -14.21
N HIS A 186 -8.66 7.75 -14.02
CA HIS A 186 -8.76 6.76 -15.08
C HIS A 186 -10.15 6.11 -15.04
N ARG A 187 -10.87 6.28 -16.15
CA ARG A 187 -12.19 5.71 -16.35
C ARG A 187 -12.04 4.25 -16.77
N ILE A 188 -12.52 3.33 -15.94
CA ILE A 188 -12.45 1.88 -16.20
C ILE A 188 -13.64 1.46 -17.06
N VAL A 189 -14.83 1.90 -16.68
CA VAL A 189 -16.08 1.76 -17.44
C VAL A 189 -16.82 3.08 -17.43
N ASP A 190 -17.94 3.15 -18.16
CA ASP A 190 -18.63 4.41 -18.37
C ASP A 190 -19.09 5.13 -17.11
N PHE A 191 -19.20 4.44 -15.98
CA PHE A 191 -19.64 4.98 -14.70
C PHE A 191 -18.59 4.81 -13.59
N ILE A 192 -17.43 4.17 -13.82
CA ILE A 192 -16.42 3.96 -12.76
C ILE A 192 -15.14 4.71 -13.09
N THR A 193 -14.71 5.58 -12.18
CA THR A 193 -13.42 6.28 -12.23
C THR A 193 -12.60 5.96 -10.99
N LEU A 194 -11.36 5.53 -11.21
CA LEU A 194 -10.37 5.30 -10.15
C LEU A 194 -9.11 6.13 -10.40
N ALA A 195 -8.38 6.43 -9.34
CA ALA A 195 -7.06 7.00 -9.47
C ALA A 195 -6.10 5.90 -9.96
N LYS A 196 -5.34 6.18 -11.02
CA LYS A 196 -4.35 5.26 -11.58
C LYS A 196 -2.99 5.92 -11.60
N ASP A 197 -1.98 5.15 -11.21
CA ASP A 197 -0.57 5.53 -11.38
C ASP A 197 -0.27 5.73 -12.89
N LYS A 198 0.17 6.93 -13.24
CA LYS A 198 0.57 7.35 -14.58
C LYS A 198 1.90 6.69 -15.00
N GLY A 199 2.67 6.17 -14.05
CA GLY A 199 4.00 5.60 -14.24
C GLY A 199 5.10 6.67 -14.30
N ASP A 200 4.82 7.91 -13.92
CA ASP A 200 5.81 9.00 -13.87
C ASP A 200 6.30 9.23 -12.44
N TYR A 201 7.56 8.87 -12.22
CA TYR A 201 8.25 8.99 -10.93
C TYR A 201 9.37 10.04 -10.98
N ILE A 202 9.66 10.66 -12.14
CA ILE A 202 10.78 11.60 -12.28
C ILE A 202 10.33 13.01 -11.88
N GLU A 203 9.20 13.47 -12.42
CA GLU A 203 8.64 14.79 -12.10
C GLU A 203 8.35 14.96 -10.60
N PRO A 204 7.57 14.07 -9.94
CA PRO A 204 7.27 14.22 -8.52
C PRO A 204 8.52 14.09 -7.63
N LEU A 205 9.48 13.23 -7.99
CA LEU A 205 10.73 13.06 -7.24
C LEU A 205 11.60 14.32 -7.25
N LYS A 206 11.71 14.98 -8.40
CA LYS A 206 12.43 16.26 -8.51
C LYS A 206 11.80 17.34 -7.63
N SER A 207 10.47 17.44 -7.64
CA SER A 207 9.80 18.41 -6.79
C SER A 207 9.95 18.07 -5.31
N LEU A 208 9.89 16.79 -4.92
CA LEU A 208 10.12 16.37 -3.55
C LEU A 208 11.52 16.78 -3.09
N ALA A 209 12.56 16.47 -3.88
CA ALA A 209 13.92 16.87 -3.56
C ALA A 209 14.10 18.40 -3.46
N GLN A 210 13.43 19.17 -4.31
CA GLN A 210 13.46 20.63 -4.20
C GLN A 210 12.82 21.11 -2.88
N THR A 211 11.72 20.49 -2.46
CA THR A 211 11.08 20.78 -1.17
C THR A 211 12.00 20.47 0.01
N LEU A 212 12.66 19.31 0.02
CA LEU A 212 13.59 18.95 1.11
C LEU A 212 14.79 19.89 1.18
N ARG A 213 15.36 20.26 0.03
CA ARG A 213 16.50 21.20 -0.04
C ARG A 213 16.18 22.59 0.52
N ARG A 214 14.92 23.05 0.42
CA ARG A 214 14.48 24.33 1.01
C ARG A 214 14.44 24.29 2.54
N GLY A 215 14.30 23.11 3.13
CA GLY A 215 14.25 22.90 4.58
C GLY A 215 15.61 22.70 5.24
N ASN A 216 16.70 22.84 4.48
CA ASN A 216 18.07 22.46 4.88
C ASN A 216 18.24 20.96 5.17
N TRP A 217 17.36 20.11 4.66
CA TRP A 217 17.49 18.67 4.82
C TRP A 217 18.45 18.14 3.77
N VAL A 218 19.25 17.13 4.14
CA VAL A 218 20.12 16.48 3.15
C VAL A 218 19.22 15.74 2.18
N GLY A 219 19.36 16.05 0.89
CA GLY A 219 18.57 15.47 -0.19
C GLY A 219 19.46 15.22 -1.39
N GLU A 220 20.24 14.15 -1.34
CA GLU A 220 21.16 13.79 -2.42
C GLU A 220 20.46 12.89 -3.43
N MET A 221 20.47 13.30 -4.70
CA MET A 221 20.02 12.45 -5.80
C MET A 221 21.15 11.51 -6.21
N ARG A 222 20.93 10.21 -6.05
CA ARG A 222 21.80 9.14 -6.56
C ARG A 222 21.20 8.47 -7.78
N GLN A 223 22.07 7.86 -8.57
CA GLN A 223 21.71 7.18 -9.80
C GLN A 223 22.00 5.69 -9.65
N ARG A 224 20.95 4.87 -9.62
CA ARG A 224 21.05 3.41 -9.60
C ARG A 224 21.19 2.86 -11.01
N ILE A 225 22.01 1.83 -11.17
CA ILE A 225 22.08 1.02 -12.39
C ILE A 225 21.16 -0.18 -12.21
N GLU A 226 19.89 -0.02 -12.57
CA GLU A 226 18.88 -1.08 -12.44
C GLU A 226 18.42 -1.55 -13.83
N LYS A 227 18.30 -2.86 -14.03
CA LYS A 227 17.68 -3.39 -15.25
C LYS A 227 16.17 -3.24 -15.10
N ARG A 228 15.52 -2.61 -16.08
CA ARG A 228 14.05 -2.55 -16.11
C ARG A 228 13.48 -3.96 -15.95
N PRO A 229 12.45 -4.17 -15.10
CA PRO A 229 11.80 -5.46 -14.99
C PRO A 229 11.33 -5.89 -16.39
N GLY A 230 11.40 -7.20 -16.64
CA GLY A 230 11.17 -7.79 -17.95
C GLY A 230 9.93 -7.24 -18.67
N ARG A 231 10.03 -7.16 -20.00
CA ARG A 231 9.17 -6.49 -21.00
C ARG A 231 7.64 -6.61 -20.85
N GLY A 232 7.13 -7.47 -19.96
CA GLY A 232 5.71 -7.78 -19.80
C GLY A 232 4.90 -6.84 -18.89
N LYS A 233 5.50 -6.04 -17.99
CA LYS A 233 4.71 -5.42 -16.89
C LYS A 233 4.42 -3.91 -16.93
N ARG A 234 5.06 -3.04 -17.73
CA ARG A 234 4.59 -1.63 -17.96
C ARG A 234 5.44 -0.92 -19.03
N GLY A 235 4.94 -0.82 -20.27
CA GLY A 235 5.57 -0.04 -21.34
C GLY A 235 5.58 1.49 -21.12
N TYR A 236 4.95 1.97 -20.05
CA TYR A 236 4.76 3.40 -19.75
C TYR A 236 5.53 3.90 -18.52
N LEU A 237 6.37 3.05 -17.92
CA LEU A 237 7.10 3.41 -16.70
C LEU A 237 8.27 4.37 -17.00
N GLN A 238 8.16 5.59 -16.50
CA GLN A 238 9.14 6.65 -16.55
C GLN A 238 9.88 6.72 -15.21
N TRP A 239 10.86 5.84 -15.08
CA TRP A 239 11.88 5.92 -14.05
C TRP A 239 13.25 5.67 -14.70
N ASN A 240 14.20 6.51 -14.36
CA ASN A 240 15.55 6.50 -14.91
C ASN A 240 16.58 5.90 -13.94
N GLY A 241 16.16 5.36 -12.80
CA GLY A 241 17.08 4.87 -11.76
C GLY A 241 17.45 5.92 -10.70
N GLN A 242 16.88 7.14 -10.77
CA GLN A 242 17.12 8.14 -9.74
C GLN A 242 16.49 7.74 -8.41
N VAL A 243 17.26 7.90 -7.33
CA VAL A 243 16.83 7.68 -5.95
C VAL A 243 17.24 8.90 -5.14
N LEU A 244 16.31 9.45 -4.37
CA LEU A 244 16.56 10.51 -3.42
C LEU A 244 16.95 9.89 -2.08
N LEU A 245 18.18 10.12 -1.65
CA LEU A 245 18.62 9.80 -0.29
C LEU A 245 18.43 11.05 0.57
N GLY A 246 17.76 10.90 1.70
CA GLY A 246 17.61 12.00 2.63
C GLY A 246 17.79 11.65 4.09
N THR A 247 18.24 12.64 4.84
CA THR A 247 18.38 12.56 6.30
C THR A 247 18.04 13.89 6.94
N THR A 248 17.49 13.84 8.16
CA THR A 248 17.37 14.99 9.07
C THR A 248 18.72 15.41 9.64
#